data_AF-A0A844M6J0-F1
#
_entry.id   AF-A0A844M6J0-F1
#
_cell.length_a   1.000
_cell.length_b   1.000
_cell.length_c   1.000
_cell.angle_alpha   90.00
_cell.angle_beta   90.00
_cell.angle_gamma   90.00
#
_symmetry.space_group_name_H-M   'P 1'
#
loop_
_entity.id
_entity.type
_entity.pdbx_description
1 polymer ?
#
loop_
_entity_poly.entity_id
_entity_poly.type
_entity_poly.pdbx_seq_one_letter_code
_entity_poly.pdbx_strand_id
1 'polypeptide(L)'
;MRLQKGKTPLGKTVVLVLNNNYEPIEPIQTYLRYLESLDRSPNTILSYAKNLKLYWEFLQDEGLDWKTIKLDQLAEFIHWLRNPNPGIYPITPTEATRTNRTINQILSTISSFDEFHARLGNFSGVELTTNKVAYPSQYKPFLYGIANQSQVRKRLLKVKEPKRFPKCLTSIQVQQLIKACNTLRDKFLICLLYETGLRIGEALGLRHEDMLTEGRNEIFVRFRENINGARAKSRVERLLAVNIDLMRLYSNYLIDEYPVEADCDYVFVNIKSGQIGEPMKVSRAKALFQDLSEKTGIHVSPHLLRHTHKAIL
;
A
#
# COMPACT_ATOMS: atom_id res chain seq x y z
N MET A 1 12.11 3.51 21.66
CA MET A 1 10.71 3.00 21.51
C MET A 1 10.63 1.79 20.58
N ARG A 2 9.61 0.94 20.73
CA ARG A 2 9.46 -0.29 19.93
C ARG A 2 8.06 -0.43 19.31
N LEU A 3 8.01 -1.00 18.11
CA LEU A 3 6.76 -1.42 17.47
C LEU A 3 6.66 -2.96 17.50
N GLN A 4 5.55 -3.48 18.00
CA GLN A 4 5.31 -4.91 18.17
C GLN A 4 4.00 -5.31 17.50
N LYS A 5 3.93 -6.53 16.97
CA LYS A 5 2.69 -7.12 16.47
C LYS A 5 2.26 -8.20 17.45
N GLY A 6 1.01 -8.16 17.89
CA GLY A 6 0.38 -9.18 18.73
C GLY A 6 -0.81 -9.82 18.01
N LYS A 7 -1.37 -10.86 18.63
CA LYS A 7 -2.68 -11.40 18.28
C LYS A 7 -3.58 -11.28 19.52
N THR A 8 -4.82 -10.84 19.34
CA THR A 8 -5.83 -10.94 20.41
C THR A 8 -6.20 -12.40 20.65
N PRO A 9 -6.86 -12.73 21.78
CA PRO A 9 -7.44 -14.05 22.01
C PRO A 9 -8.39 -14.50 20.88
N LEU A 10 -9.01 -13.55 20.18
CA LEU A 10 -9.87 -13.76 19.01
C LEU A 10 -9.07 -13.90 17.69
N GLY A 11 -7.75 -14.04 17.74
CA GLY A 11 -6.88 -14.22 16.57
C GLY A 11 -6.62 -12.96 15.73
N LYS A 12 -7.18 -11.80 16.10
CA LYS A 12 -7.00 -10.54 15.36
C LYS A 12 -5.59 -10.00 15.59
N THR A 13 -4.89 -9.62 14.52
CA THR A 13 -3.55 -9.01 14.64
C THR A 13 -3.67 -7.56 15.14
N VAL A 14 -2.96 -7.22 16.21
CA VAL A 14 -2.93 -5.87 16.81
C VAL A 14 -1.51 -5.30 16.72
N VAL A 15 -1.40 -3.98 16.60
CA VAL A 15 -0.11 -3.28 16.50
C VAL A 15 0.17 -2.45 17.76
N LEU A 16 1.13 -2.95 18.55
CA LEU A 16 1.82 -2.35 19.69
C LEU A 16 2.73 -1.17 19.34
N VAL A 17 2.58 0.01 19.94
CA VAL A 17 3.65 1.04 20.00
C VAL A 17 3.98 1.26 21.47
N LEU A 18 5.20 0.91 21.85
CA LEU A 18 5.68 0.86 23.22
C LEU A 18 6.74 1.94 23.47
N ASN A 19 6.66 2.57 24.63
CA ASN A 19 7.66 3.51 25.13
C ASN A 19 8.98 2.79 25.52
N ASN A 20 9.95 3.51 26.09
CA ASN A 20 11.23 2.93 26.50
C ASN A 20 11.12 2.00 27.72
N ASN A 21 10.02 2.07 28.47
CA ASN A 21 9.69 1.20 29.60
C ASN A 21 8.85 -0.02 29.18
N TYR A 22 8.69 -0.26 27.87
CA TYR A 22 7.83 -1.33 27.31
C TYR A 22 6.32 -1.18 27.58
N GLU A 23 5.88 0.01 27.98
CA GLU A 23 4.47 0.29 28.20
C GLU A 23 3.82 0.85 26.93
N PRO A 24 2.55 0.51 26.65
CA PRO A 24 1.83 1.06 25.51
C PRO A 24 1.67 2.59 25.61
N ILE A 25 1.91 3.26 24.48
CA ILE A 25 1.66 4.70 24.37
C ILE A 25 0.15 4.90 24.14
N GLU A 26 -0.59 5.14 25.22
CA GLU A 26 -2.05 5.18 25.24
C GLU A 26 -2.72 6.08 24.19
N PRO A 27 -2.24 7.32 23.94
CA PRO A 27 -2.84 8.16 22.89
C PRO A 27 -2.75 7.53 21.50
N ILE A 28 -1.63 6.87 21.18
CA ILE A 28 -1.44 6.12 19.93
C ILE A 28 -2.39 4.92 19.92
N GLN A 29 -2.43 4.12 20.99
CA GLN A 29 -3.24 2.91 21.03
C GLN A 29 -4.73 3.19 20.88
N THR A 30 -5.22 4.24 21.53
CA THR A 30 -6.61 4.68 21.42
C THR A 30 -6.96 5.04 19.98
N TYR A 31 -6.07 5.75 19.29
CA TYR A 31 -6.28 6.09 17.88
C TYR A 31 -6.18 4.89 16.93
N LEU A 32 -5.23 3.97 17.16
CA LEU A 32 -5.12 2.75 16.35
C LEU A 32 -6.36 1.86 16.51
N ARG A 33 -6.90 1.73 17.73
CA ARG A 33 -8.18 1.05 17.98
C ARG A 33 -9.34 1.72 17.25
N TYR A 34 -9.39 3.05 17.24
CA TYR A 34 -10.38 3.79 16.44
C TYR A 34 -10.28 3.46 14.94
N LEU A 35 -9.07 3.45 14.36
CA LEU A 35 -8.88 3.09 12.96
C LEU A 35 -9.28 1.64 12.67
N GLU A 36 -9.03 0.72 13.61
CA GLU A 36 -9.49 -0.65 13.52
C GLU A 36 -11.01 -0.76 13.51
N SER A 37 -11.72 -0.01 14.36
CA SER A 37 -13.19 0.03 14.39
C SER A 37 -13.80 0.62 13.12
N LEU A 38 -13.03 1.40 12.35
CA LEU A 38 -13.42 1.90 11.03
C LEU A 38 -13.06 0.94 9.89
N ASP A 39 -12.74 -0.32 10.19
CA ASP A 39 -12.34 -1.35 9.21
C ASP A 39 -11.17 -0.92 8.31
N ARG A 40 -10.26 -0.10 8.83
CA ARG A 40 -9.05 0.26 8.08
C ARG A 40 -8.17 -0.97 7.89
N SER A 41 -7.52 -1.05 6.73
CA SER A 41 -6.69 -2.22 6.41
C SER A 41 -5.56 -2.39 7.44
N PRO A 42 -5.16 -3.63 7.80
CA PRO A 42 -4.06 -3.88 8.73
C PRO A 42 -2.74 -3.23 8.29
N ASN A 43 -2.51 -3.11 6.99
CA ASN A 43 -1.34 -2.42 6.44
C ASN A 43 -1.41 -0.91 6.68
N THR A 44 -2.60 -0.31 6.59
CA THR A 44 -2.82 1.10 6.94
C THR A 44 -2.54 1.34 8.41
N ILE A 45 -3.10 0.50 9.30
CA ILE A 45 -2.88 0.59 10.75
C ILE A 45 -1.39 0.48 11.08
N LEU A 46 -0.69 -0.51 10.49
CA LEU A 46 0.75 -0.67 10.66
C LEU A 46 1.54 0.55 10.15
N SER A 47 1.15 1.12 9.00
CA SER A 47 1.80 2.33 8.47
C SER A 47 1.59 3.52 9.40
N TYR A 48 0.39 3.67 9.96
CA TYR A 48 0.07 4.76 10.88
C TYR A 48 0.85 4.60 12.19
N ALA A 49 0.90 3.39 12.75
CA ALA A 49 1.68 3.07 13.94
C ALA A 49 3.18 3.38 13.76
N LYS A 50 3.77 3.05 12.61
CA LYS A 50 5.16 3.40 12.28
C LYS A 50 5.39 4.91 12.21
N ASN A 51 4.47 5.63 11.57
CA ASN A 51 4.56 7.08 11.43
C ASN A 51 4.43 7.77 12.81
N LEU A 52 3.48 7.32 13.64
CA LEU A 52 3.27 7.86 14.98
C LEU A 52 4.42 7.51 15.93
N LYS A 53 5.06 6.34 15.78
CA LYS A 53 6.30 6.02 16.51
C LYS A 53 7.38 7.05 16.22
N LEU A 54 7.62 7.41 14.95
CA LEU A 54 8.63 8.41 14.58
C LEU A 54 8.31 9.78 15.19
N TYR A 55 7.04 10.17 15.18
CA TYR A 55 6.60 11.40 15.80
C TYR A 55 6.85 11.39 17.30
N TRP A 56 6.55 10.28 17.98
CA TRP A 56 6.80 10.15 19.42
C TRP A 56 8.28 10.10 19.79
N GLU A 57 9.13 9.52 18.95
CA GLU A 57 10.58 9.58 19.11
C GLU A 57 11.08 11.03 19.06
N PHE A 58 10.66 11.80 18.05
CA PHE A 58 10.97 13.23 17.97
C PHE A 58 10.48 14.02 19.20
N LEU A 59 9.24 13.80 19.65
CA LEU A 59 8.71 14.49 20.82
C LEU A 59 9.53 14.18 22.08
N GLN A 60 10.05 12.96 22.23
CA GLN A 60 10.93 12.62 23.34
C GLN A 60 12.31 13.26 23.23
N ASP A 61 12.90 13.25 22.03
CA ASP A 61 14.21 13.84 21.78
C ASP A 61 14.22 15.36 22.09
N GLU A 62 13.15 16.07 21.72
CA GLU A 62 13.02 17.52 21.91
C GLU A 62 12.29 17.91 23.23
N GLY A 63 11.84 16.93 24.03
CA GLY A 63 11.13 17.19 25.29
C GLY A 63 9.78 17.88 25.13
N LEU A 64 9.05 17.59 24.04
CA LEU A 64 7.79 18.24 23.66
C LEU A 64 6.55 17.44 24.07
N ASP A 65 5.47 18.15 24.42
CA ASP A 65 4.15 17.54 24.62
C ASP A 65 3.34 17.58 23.32
N TRP A 66 2.88 16.41 22.88
CA TRP A 66 2.02 16.27 21.70
C TRP A 66 0.74 17.08 21.79
N LYS A 67 0.21 17.34 22.99
CA LYS A 67 -1.06 18.05 23.19
C LYS A 67 -0.98 19.53 22.85
N THR A 68 0.20 20.14 22.98
CA THR A 68 0.42 21.59 22.91
C THR A 68 1.38 21.99 21.78
N ILE A 69 1.68 21.05 20.87
CA ILE A 69 2.67 21.27 19.82
C ILE A 69 2.29 22.44 18.89
N LYS A 70 3.30 23.22 18.54
CA LYS A 70 3.19 24.42 17.71
C LYS A 70 3.69 24.17 16.28
N LEU A 71 3.39 25.12 15.39
CA LEU A 71 3.70 25.01 13.96
C LEU A 71 5.21 25.02 13.67
N ASP A 72 5.97 25.82 14.41
CA ASP A 72 7.44 25.89 14.37
C ASP A 72 8.08 24.56 14.77
N GLN A 73 7.61 23.93 15.84
CA GLN A 73 8.07 22.61 16.29
C GLN A 73 7.74 21.51 15.26
N LEU A 74 6.60 21.61 14.57
CA LEU A 74 6.27 20.69 13.48
C LEU A 74 7.13 20.92 12.22
N ALA A 75 7.65 22.13 12.01
CA ALA A 75 8.63 22.40 10.98
C ALA A 75 9.99 21.77 11.34
N GLU A 76 10.40 21.86 12.61
CA GLU A 76 11.59 21.16 13.13
C GLU A 76 11.46 19.63 12.97
N PHE A 77 10.27 19.08 13.18
CA PHE A 77 10.02 17.66 12.91
C PHE A 77 10.28 17.27 11.45
N ILE A 78 9.97 18.14 10.48
CA ILE A 78 10.30 17.89 9.06
C ILE A 78 11.82 17.80 8.86
N HIS A 79 12.59 18.64 9.58
CA HIS A 79 14.06 18.57 9.55
C HIS A 79 14.57 17.30 10.21
N TRP A 80 14.04 16.93 11.38
CA TRP A 80 14.36 15.68 12.07
C TRP A 80 14.05 14.45 11.22
N LEU A 81 12.94 14.45 10.47
CA LEU A 81 12.62 13.35 9.54
C LEU A 81 13.61 13.21 8.38
N ARG A 82 14.26 14.30 7.96
CA ARG A 82 15.33 14.27 6.94
C ARG A 82 16.64 13.79 7.53
N ASN A 83 16.96 14.22 8.75
CA ASN A 83 18.19 13.89 9.45
C ASN A 83 17.88 13.66 10.95
N PRO A 84 17.63 12.41 11.38
CA PRO A 84 17.20 12.10 12.75
C PRO A 84 18.36 12.09 13.77
N ASN A 85 19.47 12.78 13.49
CA ASN A 85 20.61 12.89 14.39
C ASN A 85 20.63 14.30 15.02
N PRO A 86 20.06 14.49 16.20
CA PRO A 86 20.15 15.77 16.91
C PRO A 86 21.62 16.11 17.19
N GLY A 87 22.03 17.35 16.88
CA GLY A 87 23.35 17.89 17.22
C GLY A 87 24.49 17.66 16.22
N ILE A 88 24.29 16.91 15.13
CA ILE A 88 25.30 16.75 14.06
C ILE A 88 24.81 17.48 12.82
N TYR A 89 25.29 18.71 12.62
CA TYR A 89 25.12 19.42 11.35
C TYR A 89 26.19 18.93 10.39
N PRO A 90 25.83 18.15 9.35
CA PRO A 90 26.82 17.66 8.43
C PRO A 90 27.39 18.84 7.64
N ILE A 91 28.72 18.97 7.66
CA ILE A 91 29.47 20.00 6.94
C ILE A 91 29.34 19.79 5.41
N THR A 92 29.00 18.57 4.99
CA THR A 92 28.71 18.19 3.60
C THR A 92 27.21 17.96 3.40
N PRO A 93 26.67 18.20 2.18
CA PRO A 93 25.28 17.86 1.85
C PRO A 93 25.02 16.37 2.12
N THR A 94 24.20 16.05 3.14
CA THR A 94 23.76 14.68 3.38
C THR A 94 22.49 14.38 2.60
N GLU A 95 22.41 13.16 2.06
CA GLU A 95 21.17 12.66 1.51
C GLU A 95 20.12 12.51 2.63
N ALA A 96 18.95 13.11 2.42
CA ALA A 96 17.86 13.00 3.38
C ALA A 96 17.45 11.53 3.56
N THR A 97 17.33 11.09 4.81
CA THR A 97 16.94 9.72 5.17
C THR A 97 15.58 9.33 4.59
N ARG A 98 14.69 10.31 4.37
CA ARG A 98 13.32 10.08 3.92
C ARG A 98 12.98 10.98 2.74
N THR A 99 12.25 10.40 1.78
CA THR A 99 11.73 11.16 0.64
C THR A 99 10.64 12.14 1.06
N ASN A 100 10.47 13.25 0.32
CA ASN A 100 9.40 14.22 0.56
C ASN A 100 8.00 13.60 0.56
N ARG A 101 7.78 12.54 -0.23
CA ARG A 101 6.52 11.78 -0.25
C ARG A 101 6.28 11.04 1.07
N THR A 102 7.32 10.40 1.62
CA THR A 102 7.25 9.74 2.92
C THR A 102 6.98 10.74 4.03
N ILE A 103 7.65 11.90 4.02
CA ILE A 103 7.42 12.99 4.98
C ILE A 103 5.95 13.45 4.92
N ASN A 104 5.43 13.74 3.72
CA ASN A 104 4.03 14.14 3.56
C ASN A 104 3.04 13.04 4.01
N GLN A 105 3.37 11.77 3.85
CA GLN A 105 2.57 10.66 4.39
C GLN A 105 2.58 10.64 5.92
N ILE A 106 3.73 10.85 6.56
CA ILE A 106 3.84 10.96 8.02
C ILE A 106 3.01 12.14 8.53
N LEU A 107 3.17 13.33 7.92
CA LEU A 107 2.37 14.51 8.26
C LEU A 107 0.86 14.25 8.10
N SER A 108 0.46 13.47 7.09
CA SER A 108 -0.95 13.05 6.91
C SER A 108 -1.47 12.25 8.10
N THR A 109 -0.65 11.32 8.59
CA THR A 109 -0.99 10.49 9.75
C THR A 109 -1.13 11.35 11.00
N ILE A 110 -0.20 12.27 11.21
CA ILE A 110 -0.22 13.18 12.38
C ILE A 110 -1.45 14.07 12.32
N SER A 111 -1.75 14.72 11.18
CA SER A 111 -2.97 15.53 11.06
C SER A 111 -4.25 14.74 11.37
N SER A 112 -4.33 13.48 10.94
CA SER A 112 -5.49 12.63 11.23
C SER A 112 -5.55 12.15 12.68
N PHE A 113 -4.40 12.04 13.34
CA PHE A 113 -4.28 11.71 14.77
C PHE A 113 -4.69 12.92 15.63
N ASP A 114 -4.18 14.11 15.30
CA ASP A 114 -4.50 15.36 16.00
C ASP A 114 -6.00 15.67 15.86
N GLU A 115 -6.57 15.55 14.66
CA GLU A 115 -8.01 15.76 14.43
C GLU A 115 -8.87 14.80 15.28
N PHE A 116 -8.44 13.55 15.43
CA PHE A 116 -9.14 12.57 16.27
C PHE A 116 -9.11 12.98 17.75
N HIS A 117 -7.95 13.37 18.28
CA HIS A 117 -7.82 13.77 19.68
C HIS A 117 -8.43 15.15 19.98
N ALA A 118 -8.43 16.06 19.00
CA ALA A 118 -9.13 17.35 19.10
C ALA A 118 -10.63 17.16 19.27
N ARG A 119 -11.24 16.22 18.53
CA ARG A 119 -12.66 15.86 18.68
C ARG A 119 -12.99 15.23 20.03
N LEU A 120 -12.02 14.61 20.70
CA LEU A 120 -12.18 14.08 22.05
C LEU A 120 -11.95 15.15 23.14
N GLY A 121 -11.56 16.37 22.77
CA GLY A 121 -11.19 17.43 23.71
C GLY A 121 -9.80 17.27 24.32
N ASN A 122 -8.99 16.33 23.82
CA ASN A 122 -7.69 15.97 24.38
C ASN A 122 -6.49 16.69 23.73
N PHE A 123 -6.73 17.55 22.74
CA PHE A 123 -5.71 18.26 21.97
C PHE A 123 -6.03 19.76 21.90
N SER A 124 -5.04 20.58 22.24
CA SER A 124 -5.13 22.05 22.19
C SER A 124 -4.02 22.68 21.33
N GLY A 125 -3.26 21.86 20.60
CA GLY A 125 -2.19 22.28 19.70
C GLY A 125 -2.71 22.80 18.36
N VAL A 126 -1.79 23.04 17.43
CA VAL A 126 -2.13 23.57 16.10
C VAL A 126 -2.78 22.49 15.23
N GLU A 127 -4.03 22.69 14.83
CA GLU A 127 -4.70 21.80 13.89
C GLU A 127 -4.06 21.90 12.49
N LEU A 128 -3.45 20.81 12.02
CA LEU A 128 -2.66 20.77 10.78
C LEU A 128 -3.48 20.86 9.48
N THR A 129 -4.80 20.86 9.58
CA THR A 129 -5.73 21.00 8.46
C THR A 129 -6.60 22.23 8.64
N THR A 130 -6.66 23.07 7.61
CA THR A 130 -7.61 24.19 7.55
C THR A 130 -8.64 23.92 6.47
N ASN A 131 -9.90 24.18 6.76
CA ASN A 131 -10.93 24.25 5.73
C ASN A 131 -10.67 25.52 4.90
N LYS A 132 -10.36 25.36 3.61
CA LYS A 132 -10.35 26.47 2.66
C LYS A 132 -11.46 26.26 1.64
N VAL A 133 -12.04 27.35 1.16
CA VAL A 133 -12.93 27.32 0.00
C VAL A 133 -12.11 26.80 -1.19
N ALA A 134 -12.61 25.77 -1.87
CA ALA A 134 -11.95 25.27 -3.08
C ALA A 134 -12.13 26.30 -4.19
N TYR A 135 -11.03 26.95 -4.59
CA TYR A 135 -11.00 27.67 -5.86
C TYR A 135 -10.79 26.63 -6.97
N PRO A 136 -11.70 26.50 -7.96
CA PRO A 136 -11.44 25.64 -9.09
C PRO A 136 -10.21 26.14 -9.85
N SER A 137 -9.50 25.21 -10.50
CA SER A 137 -8.59 25.59 -11.59
C SER A 137 -9.35 26.37 -12.67
N GLN A 138 -8.63 27.05 -13.58
CA GLN A 138 -9.11 27.98 -14.63
C GLN A 138 -10.45 27.68 -15.35
N TYR A 139 -10.99 26.47 -15.26
CA TYR A 139 -12.29 26.07 -15.79
C TYR A 139 -13.43 26.23 -14.77
N LYS A 140 -14.41 27.10 -15.08
CA LYS A 140 -15.66 27.27 -14.33
C LYS A 140 -16.80 26.55 -15.07
N PRO A 141 -17.37 25.46 -14.53
CA PRO A 141 -18.53 24.79 -15.13
C PRO A 141 -19.76 25.71 -15.20
N PHE A 142 -20.70 25.41 -16.10
CA PHE A 142 -21.92 26.20 -16.36
C PHE A 142 -22.72 26.57 -15.08
N LEU A 143 -22.73 25.70 -14.07
CA LEU A 143 -23.47 25.91 -12.80
C LEU A 143 -22.59 26.47 -11.66
N TYR A 144 -21.43 27.07 -11.96
CA TYR A 144 -20.46 27.54 -10.96
C TYR A 144 -21.02 28.53 -9.93
N GLY A 145 -22.05 29.31 -10.28
CA GLY A 145 -22.72 30.24 -9.36
C GLY A 145 -23.82 29.64 -8.49
N ILE A 146 -24.25 28.41 -8.78
CA ILE A 146 -25.38 27.73 -8.12
C ILE A 146 -24.90 26.53 -7.29
N ALA A 147 -23.78 25.91 -7.70
CA ALA A 147 -23.17 24.82 -6.93
C ALA A 147 -22.54 25.34 -5.64
N ASN A 148 -22.94 24.77 -4.50
CA ASN A 148 -22.30 24.99 -3.20
C ASN A 148 -20.77 24.87 -3.37
N GLN A 149 -20.06 25.96 -3.07
CA GLN A 149 -18.60 25.97 -3.11
C GLN A 149 -18.09 24.93 -2.12
N SER A 150 -17.68 23.77 -2.63
CA SER A 150 -17.16 22.70 -1.79
C SER A 150 -15.94 23.21 -1.02
N GLN A 151 -15.99 23.13 0.31
CA GLN A 151 -14.81 23.40 1.12
C GLN A 151 -13.85 22.24 0.94
N VAL A 152 -12.59 22.55 0.59
CA VAL A 152 -11.53 21.55 0.50
C VAL A 152 -10.57 21.77 1.66
N ARG A 153 -10.38 20.71 2.43
CA ARG A 153 -9.36 20.67 3.48
C ARG A 153 -7.97 20.80 2.87
N LYS A 154 -7.27 21.88 3.20
CA LYS A 154 -5.87 22.08 2.81
C LYS A 154 -4.98 21.85 4.02
N ARG A 155 -3.88 21.14 3.80
CA ARG A 155 -2.84 20.93 4.82
C ARG A 155 -1.98 22.17 4.94
N LEU A 156 -1.67 22.54 6.18
CA LEU A 156 -0.79 23.67 6.49
C LEU A 156 0.66 23.36 6.11
N LEU A 157 1.12 22.15 6.42
CA LEU A 157 2.47 21.69 6.11
C LEU A 157 2.45 20.66 4.96
N LYS A 158 3.15 20.99 3.88
CA LYS A 158 3.39 20.09 2.75
C LYS A 158 4.74 20.38 2.12
N VAL A 159 5.61 19.38 2.09
CA VAL A 159 6.90 19.47 1.41
C VAL A 159 6.70 19.27 -0.10
N LYS A 160 7.35 20.08 -0.92
CA LYS A 160 7.27 19.99 -2.38
C LYS A 160 7.82 18.64 -2.86
N GLU A 161 6.98 17.85 -3.52
CA GLU A 161 7.39 16.59 -4.12
C GLU A 161 7.85 16.81 -5.56
N PRO A 162 8.99 16.24 -5.99
CA PRO A 162 9.35 16.25 -7.40
C PRO A 162 8.32 15.45 -8.20
N LYS A 163 7.86 15.99 -9.33
CA LYS A 163 6.98 15.27 -10.25
C LYS A 163 7.78 14.11 -10.84
N ARG A 164 7.36 12.88 -10.57
CA ARG A 164 7.92 11.67 -11.18
C ARG A 164 6.93 11.16 -12.21
N PHE A 165 7.36 11.06 -13.46
CA PHE A 165 6.59 10.35 -14.46
C PHE A 165 6.68 8.85 -14.18
N PRO A 166 5.55 8.13 -14.13
CA PRO A 166 5.58 6.69 -13.98
C PRO A 166 6.30 6.10 -15.19
N LYS A 167 7.35 5.30 -14.96
CA LYS A 167 7.94 4.51 -16.04
C LYS A 167 6.91 3.46 -16.49
N CYS A 168 6.93 3.08 -17.76
CA CYS A 168 6.18 1.93 -18.30
C CYS A 168 7.18 0.93 -18.85
N LEU A 169 6.79 -0.35 -18.93
CA LEU A 169 7.59 -1.37 -19.58
C LEU A 169 7.32 -1.37 -21.09
N THR A 170 8.34 -1.64 -21.89
CA THR A 170 8.16 -1.90 -23.32
C THR A 170 7.74 -3.34 -23.57
N SER A 171 7.14 -3.64 -24.73
CA SER A 171 6.77 -5.01 -25.11
C SER A 171 7.97 -5.96 -25.10
N ILE A 172 9.16 -5.46 -25.49
CA ILE A 172 10.41 -6.23 -25.47
C ILE A 172 10.80 -6.60 -24.03
N GLN A 173 10.71 -5.64 -23.09
CA GLN A 173 10.99 -5.88 -21.69
C GLN A 173 10.01 -6.90 -21.08
N VAL A 174 8.73 -6.82 -21.45
CA VAL A 174 7.72 -7.79 -20.99
C VAL A 174 8.02 -9.19 -21.52
N GLN A 175 8.41 -9.33 -22.79
CA GLN A 175 8.83 -10.63 -23.34
C GLN A 175 10.08 -11.18 -22.66
N GLN A 176 11.06 -10.34 -22.33
CA GLN A 176 12.24 -10.74 -21.56
C GLN A 176 11.85 -11.27 -20.17
N LEU A 177 10.92 -10.60 -19.47
CA LEU A 177 10.41 -11.05 -18.18
C LEU A 177 9.69 -12.40 -18.28
N ILE A 178 8.84 -12.60 -19.29
CA ILE A 178 8.12 -13.87 -19.52
C ILE A 178 9.12 -15.01 -19.81
N LYS A 179 10.15 -14.76 -20.61
CA LYS A 179 11.20 -15.75 -20.91
C LYS A 179 12.05 -16.09 -19.67
N ALA A 180 12.26 -15.14 -18.77
CA ALA A 180 13.04 -15.34 -17.54
C ALA A 180 12.27 -16.08 -16.42
N CYS A 181 10.96 -16.30 -16.59
CA CYS A 181 10.15 -17.06 -15.63
C CYS A 181 10.46 -18.56 -15.71
N ASN A 182 10.69 -19.17 -14.55
CA ASN A 182 11.10 -20.57 -14.43
C ASN A 182 9.93 -21.57 -14.43
N THR A 183 8.70 -21.11 -14.24
CA THR A 183 7.49 -21.94 -14.15
C THR A 183 6.35 -21.34 -14.97
N LEU A 184 5.44 -22.18 -15.45
CA LEU A 184 4.19 -21.76 -16.11
C LEU A 184 3.32 -20.93 -15.18
N ARG A 185 3.27 -21.25 -13.87
CA ARG A 185 2.58 -20.41 -12.88
C ARG A 185 3.09 -18.96 -12.89
N ASP A 186 4.41 -18.79 -12.86
CA ASP A 186 5.02 -17.46 -12.79
C ASP A 186 4.82 -16.71 -14.11
N LYS A 187 4.95 -17.40 -15.26
CA LYS A 187 4.60 -16.86 -16.59
C LYS A 187 3.15 -16.40 -16.63
N PHE A 188 2.23 -17.25 -16.19
CA PHE A 188 0.81 -16.95 -16.15
C PHE A 188 0.52 -15.73 -15.29
N LEU A 189 1.11 -15.62 -14.10
CA LEU A 189 0.94 -14.46 -13.22
C LEU A 189 1.39 -13.15 -13.89
N ILE A 190 2.54 -13.15 -14.58
CA ILE A 190 3.06 -11.96 -15.27
C ILE A 190 2.15 -11.58 -16.44
N CYS A 191 1.78 -12.54 -17.30
CA CYS A 191 0.89 -12.30 -18.43
C CYS A 191 -0.48 -11.79 -17.96
N LEU A 192 -1.05 -12.42 -16.92
CA LEU A 192 -2.32 -12.01 -16.34
C LEU A 192 -2.26 -10.56 -15.87
N LEU A 193 -1.26 -10.18 -15.07
CA LEU A 193 -1.14 -8.81 -14.55
C LEU A 193 -0.89 -7.77 -15.65
N TYR A 194 -0.15 -8.15 -16.70
CA TYR A 194 0.11 -7.29 -17.85
C TYR A 194 -1.14 -7.07 -18.70
N GLU A 195 -1.92 -8.13 -18.94
CA GLU A 195 -3.07 -8.09 -19.84
C GLU A 195 -4.32 -7.52 -19.19
N THR A 196 -4.54 -7.79 -17.90
CA THR A 196 -5.77 -7.38 -17.18
C THR A 196 -5.58 -6.16 -16.29
N GLY A 197 -4.32 -5.79 -16.04
CA GLY A 197 -3.97 -4.77 -15.06
C GLY A 197 -4.45 -5.07 -13.64
N LEU A 198 -4.74 -6.33 -13.28
CA LEU A 198 -5.18 -6.71 -11.93
C LEU A 198 -4.21 -6.19 -10.86
N ARG A 199 -4.74 -5.88 -9.66
CA ARG A 199 -3.86 -5.69 -8.51
C ARG A 199 -3.33 -7.06 -8.10
N ILE A 200 -2.10 -7.12 -7.59
CA ILE A 200 -1.52 -8.39 -7.14
C ILE A 200 -2.39 -9.13 -6.12
N GLY A 201 -3.05 -8.39 -5.20
CA GLY A 201 -3.96 -8.99 -4.23
C GLY A 201 -5.29 -9.50 -4.82
N GLU A 202 -5.70 -8.97 -5.99
CA GLU A 202 -6.85 -9.49 -6.74
C GLU A 202 -6.42 -10.77 -7.49
N ALA A 203 -5.27 -10.74 -8.19
CA ALA A 203 -4.73 -11.89 -8.90
C ALA A 203 -4.48 -13.11 -7.99
N LEU A 204 -3.81 -12.90 -6.85
CA LEU A 204 -3.56 -13.98 -5.87
C LEU A 204 -4.83 -14.41 -5.10
N GLY A 205 -5.94 -13.70 -5.26
CA GLY A 205 -7.24 -14.07 -4.70
C GLY A 205 -8.14 -14.84 -5.66
N LEU A 206 -7.73 -15.04 -6.92
CA LEU A 206 -8.53 -15.76 -7.91
C LEU A 206 -8.70 -17.23 -7.53
N ARG A 207 -9.92 -17.73 -7.73
CA ARG A 207 -10.27 -19.16 -7.62
C ARG A 207 -10.54 -19.75 -8.99
N HIS A 208 -10.50 -21.07 -9.11
CA HIS A 208 -10.77 -21.73 -10.39
C HIS A 208 -12.18 -21.41 -10.92
N GLU A 209 -13.18 -21.27 -10.04
CA GLU A 209 -14.54 -20.83 -10.39
C GLU A 209 -14.62 -19.41 -10.97
N ASP A 210 -13.60 -18.58 -10.77
CA ASP A 210 -13.54 -17.22 -11.30
C ASP A 210 -13.00 -17.19 -12.74
N MET A 211 -12.43 -18.30 -13.22
CA MET A 211 -11.88 -18.48 -14.56
C MET A 211 -12.97 -19.04 -15.48
N LEU A 212 -13.69 -18.16 -16.16
CA LEU A 212 -14.77 -18.54 -17.05
C LEU A 212 -14.17 -18.87 -18.41
N THR A 213 -14.20 -20.16 -18.77
CA THR A 213 -13.68 -20.68 -20.05
C THR A 213 -14.77 -21.29 -20.93
N GLU A 214 -16.00 -21.42 -20.41
CA GLU A 214 -17.14 -22.03 -21.10
C GLU A 214 -17.77 -21.05 -22.11
N GLY A 215 -17.11 -20.88 -23.26
CA GLY A 215 -17.61 -20.11 -24.40
C GLY A 215 -17.35 -18.59 -24.34
N ARG A 216 -16.88 -18.08 -23.20
CA ARG A 216 -16.37 -16.70 -23.05
C ARG A 216 -15.02 -16.79 -22.35
N ASN A 217 -14.00 -16.10 -22.87
CA ASN A 217 -12.69 -16.03 -22.22
C ASN A 217 -12.71 -14.86 -21.23
N GLU A 218 -13.20 -15.09 -20.01
CA GLU A 218 -13.45 -14.03 -19.04
C GLU A 218 -12.95 -14.41 -17.64
N ILE A 219 -12.51 -13.42 -16.87
CA ILE A 219 -12.10 -13.59 -15.48
C ILE A 219 -13.01 -12.73 -14.59
N PHE A 220 -13.68 -13.36 -13.63
CA PHE A 220 -14.53 -12.65 -12.70
C PHE A 220 -13.77 -12.27 -11.43
N VAL A 221 -13.43 -10.99 -11.30
CA VAL A 221 -12.78 -10.46 -10.09
C VAL A 221 -13.82 -10.21 -9.02
N ARG A 222 -13.81 -11.03 -7.97
CA ARG A 222 -14.71 -10.89 -6.82
C ARG A 222 -14.00 -10.40 -5.57
N PHE A 223 -14.76 -9.79 -4.66
CA PHE A 223 -14.23 -9.36 -3.37
C PHE A 223 -14.39 -10.48 -2.34
N ARG A 224 -13.26 -11.05 -1.87
CA ARG A 224 -13.23 -12.12 -0.88
C ARG A 224 -12.15 -11.90 0.15
N GLU A 225 -12.34 -12.44 1.35
CA GLU A 225 -11.25 -12.59 2.32
C GLU A 225 -10.43 -13.82 1.94
N ASN A 226 -9.10 -13.69 1.94
CA ASN A 226 -8.21 -14.74 1.50
C ASN A 226 -7.29 -15.22 2.61
N ILE A 227 -7.15 -16.54 2.76
CA ILE A 227 -6.29 -17.17 3.76
C ILE A 227 -4.79 -16.90 3.51
N ASN A 228 -4.40 -16.66 2.25
CA ASN A 228 -3.03 -16.25 1.89
C ASN A 228 -2.69 -14.78 2.24
N GLY A 229 -3.64 -14.05 2.84
CA GLY A 229 -3.49 -12.64 3.19
C GLY A 229 -3.55 -11.68 2.00
N ALA A 230 -3.88 -12.15 0.79
CA ALA A 230 -4.13 -11.29 -0.35
C ALA A 230 -5.43 -10.50 -0.13
N ARG A 231 -5.36 -9.17 -0.27
CA ARG A 231 -6.53 -8.29 -0.13
C ARG A 231 -6.70 -7.42 -1.36
N ALA A 232 -7.91 -7.43 -1.91
CA ALA A 232 -8.33 -6.44 -2.88
C ALA A 232 -8.55 -5.09 -2.16
N LYS A 233 -7.86 -4.04 -2.64
CA LYS A 233 -8.01 -2.69 -2.07
C LYS A 233 -9.40 -2.08 -2.37
N SER A 234 -10.01 -2.52 -3.46
CA SER A 234 -11.32 -2.07 -3.92
C SER A 234 -12.31 -3.22 -3.74
N ARG A 235 -13.51 -2.91 -3.24
CA ARG A 235 -14.63 -3.86 -3.11
C ARG A 235 -15.47 -3.93 -4.39
N VAL A 236 -14.90 -3.55 -5.54
CA VAL A 236 -15.60 -3.51 -6.82
C VAL A 236 -15.37 -4.82 -7.54
N GLU A 237 -16.45 -5.55 -7.75
CA GLU A 237 -16.46 -6.75 -8.57
C GLU A 237 -16.58 -6.38 -10.05
N ARG A 238 -15.89 -7.13 -10.92
CA ARG A 238 -15.93 -6.88 -12.35
C ARG A 238 -15.54 -8.10 -13.16
N LEU A 239 -16.16 -8.22 -14.33
CA LEU A 239 -15.80 -9.19 -15.36
C LEU A 239 -14.71 -8.58 -16.26
N LEU A 240 -13.69 -9.35 -16.59
CA LEU A 240 -12.61 -8.93 -17.48
C LEU A 240 -12.51 -9.92 -18.63
N ALA A 241 -12.75 -9.45 -19.86
CA ALA A 241 -12.45 -10.23 -21.05
C ALA A 241 -10.93 -10.36 -21.21
N VAL A 242 -10.47 -11.56 -21.57
CA VAL A 242 -9.06 -11.88 -21.78
C VAL A 242 -8.87 -12.65 -23.08
N ASN A 243 -7.66 -12.64 -23.59
CA ASN A 243 -7.25 -13.35 -24.78
C ASN A 243 -7.26 -14.87 -24.52
N ILE A 244 -7.60 -15.64 -25.55
CA ILE A 244 -7.56 -17.09 -25.54
C ILE A 244 -6.18 -17.63 -25.20
N ASP A 245 -5.11 -16.95 -25.61
CA ASP A 245 -3.75 -17.39 -25.32
C ASP A 245 -3.41 -17.32 -23.81
N LEU A 246 -4.00 -16.36 -23.09
CA LEU A 246 -3.88 -16.30 -21.63
C LEU A 246 -4.61 -17.48 -20.97
N MET A 247 -5.80 -17.84 -21.46
CA MET A 247 -6.54 -19.01 -20.98
C MET A 247 -5.83 -20.32 -21.31
N ARG A 248 -5.20 -20.43 -22.48
CA ARG A 248 -4.34 -21.59 -22.81
C ARG A 248 -3.16 -21.71 -21.85
N LEU A 249 -2.52 -20.59 -21.52
CA LEU A 249 -1.42 -20.59 -20.56
C LEU A 249 -1.88 -21.03 -19.15
N TYR A 250 -3.08 -20.62 -18.74
CA TYR A 250 -3.72 -21.11 -17.53
C TYR A 250 -3.95 -22.63 -17.58
N SER A 251 -4.54 -23.15 -18.66
CA SER A 251 -4.76 -24.60 -18.82
C SER A 251 -3.46 -25.39 -18.79
N ASN A 252 -2.40 -24.93 -19.49
CA ASN A 252 -1.09 -25.59 -19.47
C ASN A 252 -0.50 -25.61 -18.05
N TYR A 253 -0.62 -24.50 -17.32
CA TYR A 253 -0.21 -24.45 -15.92
C TYR A 253 -0.99 -25.48 -15.06
N LEU A 254 -2.31 -25.62 -15.25
CA LEU A 254 -3.11 -26.62 -14.54
C LEU A 254 -2.70 -28.05 -14.84
N ILE A 255 -2.37 -28.35 -16.09
CA ILE A 255 -2.05 -29.72 -16.52
C ILE A 255 -0.62 -30.10 -16.09
N ASP A 256 0.35 -29.19 -16.28
CA ASP A 256 1.76 -29.54 -16.18
C ASP A 256 2.38 -29.27 -14.79
N GLU A 257 1.84 -28.32 -14.03
CA GLU A 257 2.49 -27.84 -12.79
C GLU A 257 1.58 -27.74 -11.56
N TYR A 258 0.25 -27.73 -11.72
CA TYR A 258 -0.66 -27.59 -10.59
C TYR A 258 -0.64 -28.87 -9.73
N PRO A 259 -0.36 -28.77 -8.41
CA PRO A 259 -0.26 -29.94 -7.55
C PRO A 259 -1.59 -30.69 -7.44
N VAL A 260 -1.57 -32.01 -7.69
CA VAL A 260 -2.74 -32.89 -7.57
C VAL A 260 -3.27 -32.95 -6.13
N GLU A 261 -2.38 -32.83 -5.15
CA GLU A 261 -2.70 -32.87 -3.71
C GLU A 261 -3.17 -31.50 -3.16
N ALA A 262 -3.37 -30.50 -4.01
CA ALA A 262 -3.81 -29.17 -3.57
C ALA A 262 -5.25 -29.22 -3.05
N ASP A 263 -5.41 -29.17 -1.73
CA ASP A 263 -6.71 -29.06 -1.05
C ASP A 263 -7.15 -27.58 -0.91
N CYS A 264 -7.13 -26.84 -2.02
CA CYS A 264 -7.68 -25.50 -2.08
C CYS A 264 -8.14 -25.13 -3.50
N ASP A 265 -8.99 -24.12 -3.58
CA ASP A 265 -9.63 -23.66 -4.82
C ASP A 265 -8.85 -22.53 -5.53
N TYR A 266 -7.67 -22.16 -5.01
CA TYR A 266 -6.89 -21.02 -5.49
C TYR A 266 -6.18 -21.30 -6.81
N VAL A 267 -6.27 -20.36 -7.76
CA VAL A 267 -5.50 -20.46 -9.02
C VAL A 267 -4.00 -20.48 -8.75
N PHE A 268 -3.49 -19.61 -7.87
CA PHE A 268 -2.06 -19.51 -7.58
C PHE A 268 -1.71 -20.21 -6.27
N VAL A 269 -1.01 -21.34 -6.38
CA VAL A 269 -0.53 -22.14 -5.25
C VAL A 269 1.01 -22.26 -5.23
N ASN A 270 1.56 -22.75 -4.12
CA ASN A 270 2.97 -23.07 -4.01
C ASN A 270 3.28 -24.40 -4.74
N ILE A 271 4.28 -24.38 -5.62
CA ILE A 271 4.62 -25.55 -6.46
C ILE A 271 5.93 -26.21 -6.02
N LYS A 272 6.98 -25.42 -5.74
CA LYS A 272 8.35 -25.92 -5.53
C LYS A 272 8.88 -25.76 -4.10
N SER A 273 8.24 -24.94 -3.27
CA SER A 273 8.80 -24.50 -1.99
C SER A 273 7.71 -24.11 -1.01
N GLY A 274 7.94 -24.37 0.29
CA GLY A 274 6.92 -24.20 1.32
C GLY A 274 5.98 -25.40 1.36
N GLN A 275 4.77 -25.20 1.86
CA GLN A 275 3.74 -26.23 1.79
C GLN A 275 3.16 -26.22 0.37
N ILE A 276 3.42 -27.29 -0.38
CA ILE A 276 2.97 -27.45 -1.77
C ILE A 276 1.44 -27.56 -1.78
N GLY A 277 0.80 -26.95 -2.78
CA GLY A 277 -0.67 -26.91 -2.88
C GLY A 277 -1.33 -25.84 -2.02
N GLU A 278 -0.61 -25.25 -1.05
CA GLU A 278 -1.16 -24.10 -0.31
C GLU A 278 -1.24 -22.83 -1.19
N PRO A 279 -2.22 -21.95 -0.94
CA PRO A 279 -2.34 -20.66 -1.60
C PRO A 279 -1.08 -19.80 -1.54
N MET A 280 -0.66 -19.28 -2.69
CA MET A 280 0.55 -18.47 -2.82
C MET A 280 0.41 -17.15 -2.05
N LYS A 281 1.37 -16.87 -1.16
CA LYS A 281 1.39 -15.64 -0.35
C LYS A 281 1.90 -14.44 -1.15
N VAL A 282 1.44 -13.23 -0.80
CA VAL A 282 1.89 -11.97 -1.40
C VAL A 282 3.42 -11.77 -1.28
N SER A 283 4.03 -12.26 -0.19
CA SER A 283 5.48 -12.23 0.00
C SER A 283 6.21 -13.03 -1.08
N ARG A 284 5.70 -14.20 -1.46
CA ARG A 284 6.30 -15.03 -2.52
C ARG A 284 6.21 -14.36 -3.88
N ALA A 285 5.09 -13.70 -4.17
CA ALA A 285 4.94 -12.93 -5.40
C ALA A 285 5.93 -11.75 -5.42
N LYS A 286 6.11 -11.03 -4.31
CA LYS A 286 7.14 -9.98 -4.23
C LYS A 286 8.54 -10.52 -4.48
N ALA A 287 8.89 -11.67 -3.91
CA ALA A 287 10.16 -12.34 -4.18
C ALA A 287 10.31 -12.67 -5.68
N LEU A 288 9.27 -13.21 -6.33
CA LEU A 288 9.29 -13.45 -7.77
C LEU A 288 9.62 -12.17 -8.58
N PHE A 289 8.98 -11.04 -8.27
CA PHE A 289 9.27 -9.78 -8.96
C PHE A 289 10.70 -9.27 -8.71
N GLN A 290 11.22 -9.49 -7.50
CA GLN A 290 12.60 -9.16 -7.15
C GLN A 290 13.57 -10.04 -7.96
N ASP A 291 13.38 -11.37 -7.92
CA ASP A 291 14.19 -12.34 -8.66
C ASP A 291 14.21 -12.03 -10.16
N LEU A 292 13.04 -11.71 -10.74
CA LEU A 292 12.94 -11.33 -12.16
C LEU A 292 13.65 -10.00 -12.45
N SER A 293 13.55 -9.03 -11.54
CA SER A 293 14.26 -7.75 -11.70
C SER A 293 15.76 -7.94 -11.69
N GLU A 294 16.27 -8.80 -10.81
CA GLU A 294 17.69 -9.11 -10.70
C GLU A 294 18.19 -9.89 -11.94
N LYS A 295 17.45 -10.92 -12.36
CA LYS A 295 17.81 -11.74 -13.53
C LYS A 295 17.84 -10.98 -14.85
N THR A 296 16.92 -10.04 -15.03
CA THR A 296 16.76 -9.32 -16.30
C THR A 296 17.42 -7.94 -16.30
N GLY A 297 17.81 -7.43 -15.14
CA GLY A 297 18.23 -6.03 -14.96
C GLY A 297 17.09 -5.02 -15.12
N ILE A 298 15.84 -5.47 -15.27
CA ILE A 298 14.67 -4.62 -15.49
C ILE A 298 13.93 -4.46 -14.18
N HIS A 299 13.89 -3.25 -13.63
CA HIS A 299 13.09 -3.00 -12.43
C HIS A 299 11.59 -3.22 -12.70
N VAL A 300 11.03 -4.32 -12.20
CA VAL A 300 9.64 -4.69 -12.39
C VAL A 300 8.89 -4.81 -11.05
N SER A 301 7.62 -4.41 -11.05
CA SER A 301 6.72 -4.65 -9.93
C SER A 301 5.29 -4.87 -10.45
N PRO A 302 4.38 -5.47 -9.66
CA PRO A 302 2.99 -5.61 -10.07
C PRO A 302 2.33 -4.27 -10.40
N HIS A 303 2.71 -3.21 -9.67
CA HIS A 303 2.19 -1.87 -9.91
C HIS A 303 2.67 -1.31 -11.26
N LEU A 304 3.90 -1.63 -11.67
CA LEU A 304 4.46 -1.21 -12.96
C LEU A 304 3.76 -1.92 -14.13
N LEU A 305 3.49 -3.22 -14.01
CA LEU A 305 2.71 -3.97 -15.01
C LEU A 305 1.31 -3.37 -15.17
N ARG A 306 0.60 -3.13 -14.05
CA ARG A 306 -0.71 -2.46 -14.09
C ARG A 306 -0.66 -1.07 -14.71
N HIS A 307 0.39 -0.29 -14.44
CA HIS A 307 0.54 1.03 -15.04
C HIS A 307 0.77 0.91 -16.56
N THR A 308 1.58 -0.07 -16.98
CA THR A 308 1.85 -0.35 -18.39
C THR A 308 0.55 -0.74 -19.12
N HIS A 309 -0.26 -1.64 -18.55
CA HIS A 309 -1.58 -2.00 -19.08
C HIS A 309 -2.46 -0.76 -19.33
N LYS A 310 -2.57 0.11 -18.32
CA LYS A 310 -3.36 1.35 -18.41
C LYS A 310 -2.83 2.38 -19.40
N ALA A 311 -1.56 2.26 -19.80
CA ALA A 311 -0.95 3.16 -20.78
C ALA A 311 -1.10 2.62 -22.22
N ILE A 312 -1.43 1.33 -22.37
CA ILE A 312 -1.64 0.67 -23.66
C ILE A 312 -3.11 0.77 -24.10
N LEU A 313 -4.05 0.76 -23.15
CA LEU A 313 -5.48 1.07 -23.37
C LEU A 313 -5.72 2.57 -23.50
#